data_AF-A0A5N5J274-F1
#
_entry.id   AF-A0A5N5J274-F1
#
_cell.length_a   1.000
_cell.length_b   1.000
_cell.length_c   1.000
_cell.angle_alpha   90.00
_cell.angle_beta   90.00
_cell.angle_gamma   90.00
#
_symmetry.space_group_name_H-M   'P 1'
#
loop_
_entity.id
_entity.type
_entity.pdbx_description
1 polymer ?
#
loop_
_entity_poly.entity_id
_entity_poly.type
_entity_poly.pdbx_seq_one_letter_code
_entity_poly.pdbx_strand_id
1 'polypeptide(L)'
;MSNSADFCHTEEIDGASRNYCNASYREYPCVPGKKYHGRGPIQLSWNYNYGPAGKSNNFDGLNDPDIVARDAVVSFKTALWFWMRSVRPIVSQGFGATIRVINGNECNGGKPDLLNLDPFSTSQKISKMPSGVPKMRSSTLLTITLAILLAGALPKNMVEAQNCGCAANLCCSQFGYCGTGNDYCGSGCKQGPCNSSPTPTTPSGSGSVADIVTPGFFNGIINQAAASCAGKSFYTRNAFLSAVNSYPQFGKLGSAEASKREIAAFFAHVTHETGHFCYKEEINGVSLNYCDANNREYPCVPGKKYHGRGPIQLSWNYNYGPAGRSNNFDGLNDPDIVARDVVVSFKTALWFWMRSVRPVVSQGFGATIRAINGNECNGGNSGAVQARVRYYRDYCSQLGVSTENNLSC
;
A
#
# COMPACT_ATOMS: atom_id res chain seq x y z
N MET A 1 7.11 -15.09 -33.13
CA MET A 1 5.74 -14.68 -32.76
C MET A 1 5.40 -15.37 -31.45
N SER A 2 5.72 -14.76 -30.31
CA SER A 2 5.34 -15.27 -28.99
C SER A 2 3.95 -14.73 -28.68
N ASN A 3 2.95 -15.61 -28.55
CA ASN A 3 1.62 -15.22 -28.09
C ASN A 3 1.76 -14.63 -26.68
N SER A 4 1.50 -13.33 -26.54
CA SER A 4 1.32 -12.70 -25.25
C SER A 4 0.02 -13.25 -24.65
N ALA A 5 0.15 -14.09 -23.63
CA ALA A 5 -0.92 -14.26 -22.66
C ALA A 5 -0.90 -13.02 -21.75
N ASP A 6 -1.36 -11.89 -22.31
CA ASP A 6 -1.85 -10.76 -21.50
C ASP A 6 -3.07 -11.24 -20.69
N PHE A 7 -3.63 -10.40 -19.81
CA PHE A 7 -4.76 -10.70 -18.87
C PHE A 7 -6.09 -11.19 -19.51
N CYS A 8 -6.07 -12.02 -20.53
CA CYS A 8 -7.19 -12.57 -21.29
C CYS A 8 -8.03 -13.58 -20.49
N HIS A 9 -7.53 -14.08 -19.35
CA HIS A 9 -8.21 -15.11 -18.55
C HIS A 9 -8.34 -14.68 -17.08
N THR A 10 -9.58 -14.61 -16.60
CA THR A 10 -9.91 -14.36 -15.18
C THR A 10 -9.96 -15.65 -14.35
N GLU A 11 -9.94 -16.80 -15.02
CA GLU A 11 -9.94 -18.15 -14.46
C GLU A 11 -8.95 -19.03 -15.22
N GLU A 12 -8.51 -20.12 -14.61
CA GLU A 12 -7.59 -21.04 -15.28
C GLU A 12 -8.23 -21.69 -16.53
N ILE A 13 -7.40 -22.00 -17.52
CA ILE A 13 -7.84 -22.73 -18.70
C ILE A 13 -8.37 -24.11 -18.26
N ASP A 14 -9.56 -24.45 -18.74
CA ASP A 14 -10.33 -25.65 -18.37
C ASP A 14 -10.79 -25.70 -16.90
N GLY A 15 -10.77 -24.58 -16.16
CA GLY A 15 -11.11 -24.52 -14.73
C GLY A 15 -12.47 -25.13 -14.37
N ALA A 16 -13.47 -24.97 -15.24
CA ALA A 16 -14.79 -25.59 -15.06
C ALA A 16 -14.74 -27.13 -14.96
N SER A 17 -13.70 -27.78 -15.49
CA SER A 17 -13.48 -29.23 -15.41
C SER A 17 -12.63 -29.66 -14.21
N ARG A 18 -11.99 -28.71 -13.50
CA ARG A 18 -11.04 -28.98 -12.43
C ARG A 18 -11.62 -28.64 -11.05
N ASN A 19 -11.26 -29.43 -10.04
CA ASN A 19 -11.69 -29.20 -8.66
C ASN A 19 -10.56 -29.46 -7.68
N TYR A 20 -9.92 -28.40 -7.21
CA TYR A 20 -8.90 -28.48 -6.15
C TYR A 20 -9.53 -28.42 -4.77
N CYS A 21 -10.30 -29.46 -4.43
CA CYS A 21 -10.83 -29.62 -3.09
C CYS A 21 -9.95 -30.59 -2.31
N ASN A 22 -9.35 -30.13 -1.20
CA ASN A 22 -8.75 -31.01 -0.21
C ASN A 22 -9.78 -31.29 0.90
N ALA A 23 -10.50 -32.41 0.76
CA ALA A 23 -11.52 -32.84 1.73
C ALA A 23 -10.95 -33.15 3.13
N SER A 24 -9.65 -33.41 3.24
CA SER A 24 -8.97 -33.66 4.52
C SER A 24 -8.71 -32.36 5.30
N TYR A 25 -8.82 -31.20 4.66
CA TYR A 25 -8.58 -29.90 5.29
C TYR A 25 -9.85 -29.38 6.00
N ARG A 26 -9.97 -29.70 7.29
CA ARG A 26 -11.22 -29.51 8.06
C ARG A 26 -11.54 -28.07 8.46
N GLU A 27 -10.55 -27.17 8.52
CA GLU A 27 -10.77 -25.77 8.92
C GLU A 27 -11.49 -24.95 7.82
N TYR A 28 -11.22 -25.26 6.56
CA TYR A 28 -11.90 -24.68 5.39
C TYR A 28 -12.48 -25.81 4.54
N PRO A 29 -13.57 -26.45 4.99
CA PRO A 29 -14.11 -27.63 4.33
C PRO A 29 -14.63 -27.29 2.94
N CYS A 30 -14.58 -28.26 2.04
CA CYS A 30 -15.16 -28.08 0.71
C CYS A 30 -16.69 -28.03 0.81
N VAL A 31 -17.28 -27.05 0.13
CA VAL A 31 -18.73 -26.91 0.05
C VAL A 31 -19.26 -27.78 -1.10
N PRO A 32 -20.30 -28.61 -0.87
CA PRO A 32 -20.91 -29.40 -1.94
C PRO A 32 -21.28 -28.55 -3.16
N GLY A 33 -20.89 -29.00 -4.35
CA GLY A 33 -21.16 -28.29 -5.61
C GLY A 33 -20.23 -27.11 -5.92
N LYS A 34 -19.28 -26.77 -5.04
CA LYS A 34 -18.29 -25.70 -5.28
C LYS A 34 -16.94 -26.26 -5.74
N LYS A 35 -16.27 -25.51 -6.62
CA LYS A 35 -14.97 -25.87 -7.20
C LYS A 35 -13.95 -24.77 -6.93
N TYR A 36 -12.78 -25.16 -6.47
CA TYR A 36 -11.72 -24.24 -6.03
C TYR A 36 -10.57 -24.17 -7.03
N HIS A 37 -10.89 -24.04 -8.32
CA HIS A 37 -9.90 -23.82 -9.38
C HIS A 37 -9.37 -22.39 -9.38
N GLY A 38 -8.30 -22.16 -10.13
CA GLY A 38 -7.59 -20.88 -10.25
C GLY A 38 -8.48 -19.77 -10.74
N ARG A 39 -8.45 -18.64 -10.02
CA ARG A 39 -9.13 -17.40 -10.37
C ARG A 39 -8.28 -16.17 -10.01
N GLY A 40 -8.41 -15.13 -10.81
CA GLY A 40 -7.77 -13.82 -10.61
C GLY A 40 -6.32 -13.71 -11.09
N PRO A 41 -5.69 -12.53 -10.91
CA PRO A 41 -4.35 -12.22 -11.44
C PRO A 41 -3.24 -13.15 -10.92
N ILE A 42 -3.39 -13.63 -9.69
CA ILE A 42 -2.64 -14.77 -9.15
C ILE A 42 -3.69 -15.84 -8.93
N GLN A 43 -3.58 -16.95 -9.67
CA GLN A 43 -4.62 -17.97 -9.82
C GLN A 43 -4.92 -18.70 -8.50
N LEU A 44 -5.76 -18.10 -7.66
CA LEU A 44 -6.10 -18.61 -6.35
C LEU A 44 -6.81 -19.97 -6.50
N SER A 45 -6.16 -21.04 -6.04
CA SER A 45 -6.66 -22.41 -6.10
C SER A 45 -6.69 -23.02 -4.70
N TRP A 46 -7.51 -24.04 -4.52
CA TRP A 46 -7.70 -24.81 -3.27
C TRP A 46 -8.58 -24.18 -2.21
N ASN A 47 -9.47 -25.00 -1.61
CA ASN A 47 -10.34 -24.61 -0.49
C ASN A 47 -9.57 -23.96 0.67
N TYR A 48 -8.37 -24.47 0.96
CA TYR A 48 -7.51 -23.95 2.01
C TYR A 48 -6.85 -22.60 1.69
N ASN A 49 -6.96 -22.10 0.46
CA ASN A 49 -6.58 -20.72 0.10
C ASN A 49 -7.82 -19.83 -0.04
N TYR A 50 -8.91 -20.33 -0.63
CA TYR A 50 -10.17 -19.60 -0.77
C TYR A 50 -10.79 -19.20 0.57
N GLY A 51 -10.83 -20.13 1.53
CA GLY A 51 -11.38 -19.86 2.86
C GLY A 51 -10.67 -18.72 3.60
N PRO A 52 -9.34 -18.79 3.84
CA PRO A 52 -8.64 -17.74 4.57
C PRO A 52 -8.48 -16.44 3.77
N ALA A 53 -8.41 -16.51 2.43
CA ALA A 53 -8.45 -15.31 1.59
C ALA A 53 -9.81 -14.60 1.72
N GLY A 54 -10.91 -15.36 1.71
CA GLY A 54 -12.27 -14.88 1.96
C GLY A 54 -12.39 -14.16 3.29
N LYS A 55 -11.98 -14.84 4.37
CA LYS A 55 -11.98 -14.30 5.73
C LYS A 55 -11.17 -13.01 5.84
N SER A 56 -10.00 -12.94 5.20
CA SER A 56 -9.11 -11.77 5.27
C SER A 56 -9.61 -10.56 4.47
N ASN A 57 -10.42 -10.80 3.44
CA ASN A 57 -10.84 -9.78 2.48
C ASN A 57 -12.35 -9.48 2.52
N ASN A 58 -13.06 -10.05 3.51
CA ASN A 58 -14.48 -9.88 3.74
C ASN A 58 -15.35 -10.37 2.56
N PHE A 59 -15.08 -11.57 2.07
CA PHE A 59 -15.93 -12.29 1.11
C PHE A 59 -16.06 -13.77 1.48
N ASP A 60 -17.11 -14.43 1.01
CA ASP A 60 -17.30 -15.86 1.25
C ASP A 60 -16.61 -16.70 0.16
N GLY A 61 -15.32 -16.96 0.34
CA GLY A 61 -14.55 -17.73 -0.62
C GLY A 61 -14.91 -19.21 -0.70
N LEU A 62 -15.62 -19.77 0.29
CA LEU A 62 -16.01 -21.18 0.29
C LEU A 62 -17.34 -21.41 -0.42
N ASN A 63 -18.33 -20.55 -0.20
CA ASN A 63 -19.65 -20.66 -0.81
C ASN A 63 -19.78 -19.86 -2.13
N ASP A 64 -18.96 -18.84 -2.37
CA ASP A 64 -18.93 -18.08 -3.63
C ASP A 64 -17.48 -17.91 -4.15
N PRO A 65 -16.78 -19.00 -4.52
CA PRO A 65 -15.43 -18.90 -5.07
C PRO A 65 -15.38 -18.13 -6.41
N ASP A 66 -16.49 -18.11 -7.17
CA ASP A 66 -16.60 -17.42 -8.46
C ASP A 66 -16.48 -15.89 -8.33
N ILE A 67 -16.71 -15.33 -7.14
CA ILE A 67 -16.56 -13.89 -6.88
C ILE A 67 -15.14 -13.39 -7.20
N VAL A 68 -14.13 -14.25 -7.07
CA VAL A 68 -12.72 -13.91 -7.36
C VAL A 68 -12.50 -13.65 -8.85
N ALA A 69 -13.32 -14.23 -9.72
CA ALA A 69 -13.30 -13.99 -11.17
C ALA A 69 -14.30 -12.91 -11.60
N ARG A 70 -15.43 -12.78 -10.90
CA ARG A 70 -16.53 -11.87 -11.26
C ARG A 70 -16.36 -10.44 -10.73
N ASP A 71 -15.64 -10.26 -9.62
CA ASP A 71 -15.42 -8.95 -8.99
C ASP A 71 -13.93 -8.58 -9.02
N ALA A 72 -13.58 -7.53 -9.76
CA ALA A 72 -12.21 -7.08 -9.92
C ALA A 72 -11.53 -6.66 -8.61
N VAL A 73 -12.28 -6.07 -7.66
CA VAL A 73 -11.74 -5.64 -6.36
C VAL A 73 -11.40 -6.86 -5.51
N VAL A 74 -12.29 -7.85 -5.46
CA VAL A 74 -12.02 -9.11 -4.77
C VAL A 74 -10.86 -9.85 -5.43
N SER A 75 -10.80 -9.85 -6.76
CA SER A 75 -9.72 -10.45 -7.56
C SER A 75 -8.33 -9.89 -7.20
N PHE A 76 -8.19 -8.56 -7.11
CA PHE A 76 -6.92 -7.96 -6.71
C PHE A 76 -6.63 -8.13 -5.22
N LYS A 77 -7.65 -8.11 -4.35
CA LYS A 77 -7.50 -8.37 -2.91
C LYS A 77 -6.96 -9.77 -2.63
N THR A 78 -7.44 -10.79 -3.32
CA THR A 78 -6.93 -12.17 -3.16
C THR A 78 -5.50 -12.31 -3.65
N ALA A 79 -5.15 -11.68 -4.79
CA ALA A 79 -3.79 -11.66 -5.30
C ALA A 79 -2.82 -10.98 -4.33
N LEU A 80 -3.17 -9.81 -3.78
CA LEU A 80 -2.37 -9.10 -2.78
C LEU A 80 -2.24 -9.90 -1.48
N TRP A 81 -3.33 -10.51 -1.02
CA TRP A 81 -3.32 -11.39 0.16
C TRP A 81 -2.35 -12.56 -0.03
N PHE A 82 -2.41 -13.24 -1.17
CA PHE A 82 -1.52 -14.35 -1.48
C PHE A 82 -0.07 -13.90 -1.59
N TRP A 83 0.17 -12.80 -2.30
CA TRP A 83 1.49 -12.20 -2.44
C TRP A 83 2.11 -11.89 -1.09
N MET A 84 1.37 -11.23 -0.21
CA MET A 84 1.86 -10.82 1.10
C MET A 84 2.11 -12.00 2.03
N ARG A 85 1.29 -13.05 1.94
CA ARG A 85 1.41 -14.25 2.78
C ARG A 85 2.53 -15.19 2.35
N SER A 86 2.63 -15.45 1.05
CA SER A 86 3.41 -16.56 0.53
C SER A 86 4.63 -16.10 -0.26
N VAL A 87 4.51 -15.00 -1.02
CA VAL A 87 5.57 -14.55 -1.94
C VAL A 87 6.51 -13.55 -1.26
N ARG A 88 5.99 -12.55 -0.54
CA ARG A 88 6.77 -11.51 0.12
C ARG A 88 7.93 -12.05 0.98
N PRO A 89 7.78 -13.13 1.78
CA PRO A 89 8.88 -13.65 2.60
C PRO A 89 10.10 -14.14 1.81
N ILE A 90 9.93 -14.44 0.52
CA ILE A 90 10.98 -15.03 -0.32
C ILE A 90 11.41 -14.13 -1.48
N VAL A 91 10.90 -12.90 -1.59
CA VAL A 91 11.25 -11.96 -2.68
C VAL A 91 12.76 -11.68 -2.72
N SER A 92 13.41 -11.62 -1.56
CA SER A 92 14.87 -11.43 -1.45
C SER A 92 15.69 -12.59 -2.03
N GLN A 93 15.07 -13.75 -2.27
CA GLN A 93 15.70 -14.91 -2.89
C GLN A 93 15.65 -14.85 -4.44
N GLY A 94 15.11 -13.76 -5.00
CA GLY A 94 15.05 -13.50 -6.43
C GLY A 94 13.79 -14.00 -7.12
N PHE A 95 13.58 -13.56 -8.36
CA PHE A 95 12.36 -13.83 -9.13
C PHE A 95 12.09 -15.32 -9.36
N GLY A 96 13.14 -16.14 -9.53
CA GLY A 96 12.97 -17.59 -9.63
C GLY A 96 12.36 -18.21 -8.37
N ALA A 97 12.65 -17.67 -7.18
CA ALA A 97 12.01 -18.11 -5.95
C ALA A 97 10.53 -17.71 -5.91
N THR A 98 10.19 -16.49 -6.35
CA THR A 98 8.80 -16.02 -6.38
C THR A 98 7.96 -16.85 -7.33
N ILE A 99 8.49 -17.23 -8.50
CA ILE A 99 7.82 -18.13 -9.44
C ILE A 99 7.65 -19.53 -8.85
N ARG A 100 8.60 -20.05 -8.06
CA ARG A 100 8.41 -21.35 -7.38
C ARG A 100 7.26 -21.35 -6.37
N VAL A 101 6.95 -20.23 -5.73
CA VAL A 101 5.82 -20.14 -4.80
C VAL A 101 4.50 -19.91 -5.53
N ILE A 102 4.53 -19.16 -6.63
CA ILE A 102 3.32 -18.86 -7.42
C ILE A 102 2.94 -20.04 -8.33
N ASN A 103 3.90 -20.69 -8.96
CA ASN A 103 3.71 -21.76 -9.95
C ASN A 103 4.80 -22.84 -9.81
N GLY A 104 4.87 -23.50 -8.66
CA GLY A 104 5.97 -24.42 -8.29
C GLY A 104 6.30 -25.54 -9.29
N ASN A 105 5.38 -25.92 -10.18
CA ASN A 105 5.58 -26.97 -11.18
C ASN A 105 6.13 -26.48 -12.54
N GLU A 106 6.20 -25.18 -12.80
CA GLU A 106 6.76 -24.65 -14.05
C GLU A 106 8.29 -24.84 -14.16
N CYS A 107 8.99 -24.96 -13.03
CA CYS A 107 10.45 -25.07 -13.00
C CYS A 107 11.02 -26.42 -13.47
N ASN A 108 10.19 -27.46 -13.64
CA ASN A 108 10.62 -28.82 -14.00
C ASN A 108 9.99 -29.36 -15.30
N GLY A 109 9.46 -28.48 -16.16
CA GLY A 109 8.86 -28.88 -17.44
C GLY A 109 7.50 -29.57 -17.33
N GLY A 110 6.84 -29.48 -16.16
CA GLY A 110 5.44 -29.87 -16.00
C GLY A 110 4.49 -28.85 -16.61
N LYS A 111 3.30 -29.29 -17.05
CA LYS A 111 2.21 -28.37 -17.39
C LYS A 111 1.90 -27.47 -16.17
N PRO A 112 1.45 -26.21 -16.38
CA PRO A 112 1.15 -25.29 -15.29
C PRO A 112 0.08 -25.90 -14.38
N ASP A 113 0.52 -26.40 -13.24
CA ASP A 113 -0.36 -26.93 -12.21
C ASP A 113 -0.32 -25.99 -11.01
N LEU A 114 -1.51 -25.61 -10.58
CA LEU A 114 -1.78 -24.39 -9.85
C LEU A 114 -1.44 -24.48 -8.36
N LEU A 115 -0.96 -23.36 -7.81
CA LEU A 115 -0.84 -23.01 -6.38
C LEU A 115 -1.04 -24.17 -5.38
N ASN A 116 -0.18 -25.17 -5.40
CA ASN A 116 -0.20 -26.25 -4.41
C ASN A 116 0.78 -25.92 -3.29
N LEU A 117 0.30 -25.25 -2.25
CA LEU A 117 1.01 -25.11 -0.99
C LEU A 117 0.42 -26.13 -0.02
N ASP A 118 0.74 -27.41 -0.19
CA ASP A 118 0.45 -28.41 0.82
C ASP A 118 1.20 -28.01 2.12
N PRO A 119 0.49 -27.70 3.22
CA PRO A 119 1.13 -27.34 4.49
C PRO A 119 1.96 -28.48 5.10
N PHE A 120 1.91 -29.71 4.56
CA PHE A 120 2.70 -30.84 5.05
C PHE A 120 4.07 -31.03 4.36
N SER A 121 4.38 -30.32 3.27
CA SER A 121 5.60 -30.61 2.46
C SER A 121 6.81 -29.71 2.78
N THR A 122 6.67 -28.59 3.49
CA THR A 122 7.78 -27.64 3.70
C THR A 122 8.69 -27.98 4.90
N SER A 123 8.84 -29.27 5.22
CA SER A 123 9.97 -29.76 6.02
C SER A 123 11.11 -30.19 5.10
N GLN A 124 11.74 -29.24 4.39
CA GLN A 124 13.03 -29.48 3.73
C GLN A 124 14.14 -28.62 4.34
N LYS A 125 14.81 -29.26 5.31
CA LYS A 125 16.24 -29.19 5.62
C LYS A 125 16.87 -27.82 5.86
N ILE A 126 16.71 -27.31 7.08
CA ILE A 126 17.77 -26.56 7.75
C ILE A 126 18.80 -27.57 8.25
N SER A 127 20.02 -27.52 7.72
CA SER A 127 21.16 -28.34 8.17
C SER A 127 21.51 -28.00 9.62
N LYS A 128 21.33 -28.98 10.53
CA LYS A 128 21.84 -28.95 11.91
C LYS A 128 23.36 -29.19 11.92
N MET A 129 24.09 -28.39 12.69
CA MET A 129 25.36 -28.78 13.31
C MET A 129 25.14 -29.24 14.78
N PRO A 130 26.07 -30.01 15.37
CA PRO A 130 25.72 -31.12 16.24
C PRO A 130 25.96 -30.88 17.73
N SER A 131 25.19 -31.54 18.59
CA SER A 131 25.63 -31.93 19.93
C SER A 131 24.62 -32.87 20.62
N GLY A 132 24.99 -34.14 20.75
CA GLY A 132 24.95 -34.92 22.00
C GLY A 132 23.63 -35.43 22.61
N VAL A 133 23.40 -36.75 22.44
CA VAL A 133 22.95 -37.78 23.44
C VAL A 133 21.55 -37.64 24.14
N PRO A 134 20.89 -38.72 24.61
CA PRO A 134 20.16 -39.78 23.89
C PRO A 134 18.63 -39.85 24.22
N LYS A 135 17.96 -40.74 23.48
CA LYS A 135 16.53 -41.14 23.52
C LYS A 135 15.96 -41.52 24.90
N MET A 136 14.66 -41.26 25.08
CA MET A 136 13.76 -42.14 25.85
C MET A 136 12.45 -42.39 25.09
N ARG A 137 12.03 -43.66 25.07
CA ARG A 137 10.84 -44.24 24.41
C ARG A 137 9.65 -44.25 25.38
N SER A 138 8.43 -44.18 24.84
CA SER A 138 7.24 -45.01 25.17
C SER A 138 5.98 -44.29 24.63
N SER A 139 5.22 -44.81 23.66
CA SER A 139 4.14 -45.83 23.79
C SER A 139 3.12 -45.41 24.88
N THR A 140 1.80 -45.32 24.66
CA THR A 140 0.88 -46.24 23.98
C THR A 140 -0.52 -45.57 23.91
N LEU A 141 -1.32 -45.93 22.88
CA LEU A 141 -2.78 -46.16 22.77
C LEU A 141 -3.71 -45.78 23.97
N LEU A 142 -5.02 -45.51 23.90
CA LEU A 142 -6.12 -45.50 22.91
C LEU A 142 -7.39 -45.33 23.79
N THR A 143 -8.47 -44.69 23.34
CA THR A 143 -9.88 -45.19 23.40
C THR A 143 -10.92 -44.07 23.29
N ILE A 144 -11.99 -44.43 22.59
CA ILE A 144 -13.14 -43.68 22.10
C ILE A 144 -14.33 -44.05 22.98
N THR A 145 -15.24 -43.11 23.30
CA THR A 145 -16.69 -43.39 23.36
C THR A 145 -17.53 -42.11 23.24
N LEU A 146 -18.73 -42.28 22.68
CA LEU A 146 -19.65 -41.31 22.06
C LEU A 146 -21.01 -41.32 22.79
N ALA A 147 -21.77 -40.21 22.66
CA ALA A 147 -23.25 -40.01 22.71
C ALA A 147 -23.74 -39.08 23.85
N ILE A 148 -24.21 -37.83 23.59
CA ILE A 148 -25.55 -37.38 23.08
C ILE A 148 -26.62 -37.60 24.19
N LEU A 149 -27.46 -36.67 24.71
CA LEU A 149 -28.07 -35.38 24.30
C LEU A 149 -28.72 -34.75 25.56
N LEU A 150 -28.81 -33.41 25.65
CA LEU A 150 -29.99 -32.70 26.22
C LEU A 150 -29.88 -31.19 25.95
N ALA A 151 -30.85 -30.67 25.20
CA ALA A 151 -30.99 -29.25 24.89
C ALA A 151 -31.77 -28.54 26.02
N GLY A 152 -31.26 -27.41 26.49
CA GLY A 152 -31.92 -26.47 27.41
C GLY A 152 -31.43 -25.05 27.13
N ALA A 153 -32.36 -24.11 27.03
CA ALA A 153 -32.20 -22.83 26.35
C ALA A 153 -31.57 -21.69 27.19
N LEU A 154 -30.63 -20.96 26.55
CA LEU A 154 -30.26 -19.53 26.64
C LEU A 154 -29.65 -18.98 27.97
N PRO A 155 -28.72 -17.97 27.92
CA PRO A 155 -28.62 -16.88 26.95
C PRO A 155 -27.34 -16.82 26.09
N LYS A 156 -27.54 -16.35 24.86
CA LYS A 156 -26.49 -15.80 23.98
C LYS A 156 -25.90 -14.58 24.66
N ASN A 157 -24.69 -14.70 25.19
CA ASN A 157 -23.69 -13.64 25.38
C ASN A 157 -22.47 -14.25 26.11
N MET A 158 -21.81 -15.19 25.47
CA MET A 158 -20.43 -15.51 25.80
C MET A 158 -19.61 -15.20 24.57
N VAL A 159 -19.00 -14.01 24.57
CA VAL A 159 -17.80 -13.78 23.79
C VAL A 159 -16.77 -14.73 24.38
N GLU A 160 -16.65 -15.94 23.84
CA GLU A 160 -15.45 -16.72 24.04
C GLU A 160 -14.32 -15.94 23.38
N ALA A 161 -13.57 -15.20 24.20
CA ALA A 161 -12.24 -14.77 23.84
C ALA A 161 -11.43 -16.05 23.63
N GLN A 162 -11.35 -16.50 22.38
CA GLN A 162 -10.57 -17.67 22.01
C GLN A 162 -9.13 -17.44 22.46
N ASN A 163 -8.78 -18.16 23.53
CA ASN A 163 -7.42 -18.33 24.02
C ASN A 163 -6.57 -18.75 22.81
N CYS A 164 -5.51 -18.02 22.46
CA CYS A 164 -4.80 -18.20 21.20
C CYS A 164 -4.07 -19.55 21.06
N GLY A 165 -4.08 -20.40 22.10
CA GLY A 165 -3.56 -21.76 22.06
C GLY A 165 -2.04 -21.85 21.83
N CYS A 166 -1.31 -20.77 22.05
CA CYS A 166 0.12 -20.72 21.81
C CYS A 166 0.90 -21.56 22.83
N ALA A 167 1.99 -22.21 22.38
CA ALA A 167 2.94 -22.85 23.27
C ALA A 167 3.55 -21.83 24.27
N ALA A 168 3.98 -22.29 25.45
CA ALA A 168 4.32 -21.43 26.59
C ALA A 168 5.33 -20.28 26.32
N ASN A 169 6.17 -20.41 25.28
CA ASN A 169 7.18 -19.41 24.92
C ASN A 169 6.85 -18.61 23.65
N LEU A 170 5.63 -18.71 23.13
CA LEU A 170 5.17 -18.03 21.92
C LEU A 170 4.12 -16.97 22.24
N CYS A 171 4.25 -15.83 21.60
CA CYS A 171 3.31 -14.73 21.68
C CYS A 171 2.18 -14.93 20.70
N CYS A 172 0.95 -14.62 21.13
CA CYS A 172 -0.18 -14.49 20.25
C CYS A 172 -0.26 -13.06 19.71
N SER A 173 -0.08 -12.88 18.41
CA SER A 173 -0.21 -11.57 17.77
C SER A 173 -1.64 -11.02 17.87
N GLN A 174 -1.80 -9.73 17.57
CA GLN A 174 -3.13 -9.09 17.45
C GLN A 174 -4.06 -9.77 16.44
N PHE A 175 -3.49 -10.54 15.51
CA PHE A 175 -4.21 -11.27 14.48
C PHE A 175 -4.48 -12.73 14.85
N GLY A 176 -4.11 -13.17 16.06
CA GLY A 176 -4.38 -14.53 16.55
C GLY A 176 -3.35 -15.58 16.13
N TYR A 177 -2.12 -15.18 15.79
CA TYR A 177 -1.06 -16.10 15.37
C TYR A 177 0.03 -16.24 16.43
N CYS A 178 0.56 -17.45 16.61
CA CYS A 178 1.62 -17.74 17.56
C CYS A 178 3.01 -17.58 16.94
N GLY A 179 3.93 -16.89 17.62
CA GLY A 179 5.31 -16.74 17.14
C GLY A 179 6.21 -15.99 18.11
N THR A 180 7.44 -15.74 17.70
CA THR A 180 8.43 -14.92 18.41
C THR A 180 8.80 -13.70 17.57
N GLY A 181 9.35 -12.66 18.20
CA GLY A 181 9.68 -11.41 17.52
C GLY A 181 8.55 -10.39 17.52
N ASN A 182 8.84 -9.16 17.10
CA ASN A 182 7.95 -8.01 17.29
C ASN A 182 6.58 -8.13 16.60
N ASP A 183 6.48 -8.89 15.51
CA ASP A 183 5.21 -9.09 14.79
C ASP A 183 4.20 -9.94 15.58
N TYR A 184 4.69 -10.72 16.55
CA TYR A 184 3.89 -11.61 17.40
C TYR A 184 3.82 -11.11 18.84
N CYS A 185 4.97 -10.68 19.38
CA CYS A 185 5.13 -10.24 20.76
C CYS A 185 4.98 -8.74 20.95
N GLY A 186 4.92 -7.96 19.87
CA GLY A 186 4.83 -6.50 19.90
C GLY A 186 3.39 -5.99 20.04
N SER A 187 3.11 -4.86 19.39
CA SER A 187 1.85 -4.13 19.57
C SER A 187 0.61 -5.00 19.26
N GLY A 188 -0.33 -5.02 20.20
CA GLY A 188 -1.57 -5.78 20.12
C GLY A 188 -1.42 -7.28 20.38
N CYS A 189 -0.26 -7.74 20.87
CA CYS A 189 -0.09 -9.10 21.35
C CYS A 189 -1.16 -9.45 22.42
N LYS A 190 -1.89 -10.55 22.20
CA LYS A 190 -3.04 -10.97 22.99
C LYS A 190 -2.66 -11.83 24.20
N GLN A 191 -1.64 -12.69 24.07
CA GLN A 191 -1.22 -13.70 25.07
C GLN A 191 0.24 -14.15 24.86
N GLY A 192 0.85 -14.84 25.84
CA GLY A 192 2.25 -15.31 25.77
C GLY A 192 3.24 -14.28 26.35
N PRO A 193 4.56 -14.41 26.10
CA PRO A 193 5.56 -13.45 26.55
C PRO A 193 5.53 -12.18 25.68
N CYS A 194 4.34 -11.57 25.54
CA CYS A 194 4.17 -10.28 24.91
C CYS A 194 5.17 -9.32 25.53
N ASN A 195 5.89 -8.59 24.69
CA ASN A 195 6.75 -7.52 25.15
C ASN A 195 5.85 -6.59 25.96
N SER A 196 6.12 -6.46 27.25
CA SER A 196 5.47 -5.50 28.12
C SER A 196 5.78 -4.12 27.55
N SER A 197 4.93 -3.66 26.64
CA SER A 197 4.75 -2.24 26.46
C SER A 197 4.37 -1.70 27.84
N PRO A 198 4.96 -0.57 28.25
CA PRO A 198 4.42 0.14 29.40
C PRO A 198 2.91 0.31 29.19
N THR A 199 2.17 0.16 30.28
CA THR A 199 0.81 0.66 30.52
C THR A 199 0.49 1.85 29.59
N PRO A 200 -0.73 2.02 29.04
CA PRO A 200 -1.05 3.07 28.07
C PRO A 200 -0.90 4.49 28.66
N THR A 201 0.33 4.93 28.88
CA THR A 201 0.84 6.24 28.53
C THR A 201 1.15 6.17 27.05
N THR A 202 0.25 6.73 26.27
CA THR A 202 0.41 7.18 24.90
C THR A 202 1.86 7.61 24.61
N PRO A 203 2.63 6.88 23.78
CA PRO A 203 3.73 7.47 23.04
C PRO A 203 3.12 8.00 21.74
N SER A 204 2.83 9.30 21.71
CA SER A 204 2.65 10.06 20.48
C SER A 204 3.80 9.72 19.52
N GLY A 205 3.49 9.12 18.36
CA GLY A 205 4.51 8.53 17.49
C GLY A 205 4.31 8.85 16.02
N SER A 206 3.51 8.07 15.30
CA SER A 206 3.06 8.49 13.96
C SER A 206 1.83 9.39 14.13
N GLY A 207 2.07 10.67 14.42
CA GLY A 207 1.01 11.67 14.37
C GLY A 207 0.26 11.59 13.04
N SER A 208 -1.03 11.83 13.05
CA SER A 208 -1.78 12.02 11.81
C SER A 208 -1.12 13.14 10.99
N VAL A 209 -1.40 13.21 9.68
CA VAL A 209 -0.91 14.34 8.86
C VAL A 209 -1.34 15.67 9.46
N ALA A 210 -2.50 15.73 10.13
CA ALA A 210 -2.95 16.92 10.85
C ALA A 210 -2.09 17.27 12.07
N ASP A 211 -1.55 16.28 12.78
CA ASP A 211 -0.67 16.49 13.94
C ASP A 211 0.72 16.95 13.51
N ILE A 212 1.21 16.49 12.35
CA ILE A 212 2.51 16.90 11.79
C ILE A 212 2.39 18.28 11.14
N VAL A 213 1.40 18.46 10.26
CA VAL A 213 1.11 19.74 9.60
C VAL A 213 0.24 20.55 10.55
N THR A 214 0.84 21.10 11.59
CA THR A 214 0.14 21.97 12.55
C THR A 214 -0.24 23.31 11.89
N PRO A 215 -1.16 24.10 12.50
CA PRO A 215 -1.38 25.48 12.08
C PRO A 215 -0.08 26.29 12.08
N GLY A 216 0.79 26.10 13.09
CA GLY A 216 2.08 26.79 13.18
C GLY A 216 3.00 26.47 12.01
N PHE A 217 3.15 25.19 11.64
CA PHE A 217 3.96 24.76 10.51
C PHE A 217 3.42 25.34 9.18
N PHE A 218 2.13 25.16 8.90
CA PHE A 218 1.53 25.66 7.66
C PHE A 218 1.60 27.19 7.57
N ASN A 219 1.27 27.89 8.66
CA ASN A 219 1.32 29.35 8.72
C ASN A 219 2.75 29.87 8.60
N GLY A 220 3.75 29.15 9.12
CA GLY A 220 5.17 29.48 8.97
C GLY A 220 5.66 29.49 7.52
N ILE A 221 4.99 28.74 6.62
CA ILE A 221 5.26 28.77 5.18
C ILE A 221 4.55 29.97 4.55
N ILE A 222 3.21 30.00 4.62
CA ILE A 222 2.40 30.99 3.88
C ILE A 222 2.58 32.44 4.39
N ASN A 223 3.05 32.62 5.63
CA ASN A 223 3.34 33.96 6.15
C ASN A 223 4.56 34.62 5.50
N GLN A 224 5.44 33.84 4.85
CA GLN A 224 6.58 34.38 4.11
C GLN A 224 6.17 35.04 2.78
N ALA A 225 5.02 34.65 2.20
CA ALA A 225 4.48 35.31 1.03
C ALA A 225 3.98 36.73 1.36
N ALA A 226 4.15 37.66 0.42
CA ALA A 226 3.61 39.02 0.56
C ALA A 226 2.08 39.00 0.68
N ALA A 227 1.49 39.94 1.42
CA ALA A 227 0.04 40.04 1.59
C ALA A 227 -0.73 40.21 0.27
N SER A 228 -0.08 40.78 -0.76
CA SER A 228 -0.63 40.97 -2.11
C SER A 228 -0.65 39.70 -2.96
N CYS A 229 -0.02 38.61 -2.51
CA CYS A 229 0.03 37.36 -3.27
C CYS A 229 -1.35 36.71 -3.38
N ALA A 230 -1.76 36.37 -4.61
CA ALA A 230 -3.06 35.76 -4.88
C ALA A 230 -3.28 34.41 -4.16
N GLY A 231 -2.22 33.66 -3.88
CA GLY A 231 -2.31 32.40 -3.15
C GLY A 231 -2.50 32.55 -1.64
N LYS A 232 -2.23 33.74 -1.07
CA LYS A 232 -2.28 34.00 0.38
C LYS A 232 -3.68 33.79 0.98
N SER A 233 -4.72 34.21 0.26
CA SER A 233 -6.13 34.01 0.67
C SER A 233 -6.74 32.71 0.14
N PHE A 234 -6.03 32.00 -0.74
CA PHE A 234 -6.54 30.80 -1.40
C PHE A 234 -6.13 29.53 -0.69
N TYR A 235 -4.83 29.36 -0.42
CA TYR A 235 -4.31 28.13 0.19
C TYR A 235 -4.53 28.12 1.70
N THR A 236 -5.26 27.12 2.18
CA THR A 236 -5.52 26.94 3.61
C THR A 236 -5.12 25.55 4.08
N ARG A 237 -4.69 25.46 5.34
CA ARG A 237 -4.40 24.18 5.99
C ARG A 237 -5.62 23.24 5.96
N ASN A 238 -6.82 23.77 6.18
CA ASN A 238 -8.04 22.97 6.19
C ASN A 238 -8.30 22.34 4.82
N ALA A 239 -8.14 23.11 3.73
CA ALA A 239 -8.28 22.57 2.38
C ALA A 239 -7.23 21.48 2.08
N PHE A 240 -5.98 21.67 2.53
CA PHE A 240 -4.95 20.65 2.44
C PHE A 240 -5.36 19.36 3.18
N LEU A 241 -5.84 19.45 4.43
CA LEU A 241 -6.28 18.28 5.19
C LEU A 241 -7.52 17.62 4.57
N SER A 242 -8.45 18.40 4.02
CA SER A 242 -9.58 17.86 3.25
C SER A 242 -9.12 17.09 2.02
N ALA A 243 -8.08 17.54 1.32
CA ALA A 243 -7.50 16.82 0.19
C ALA A 243 -6.76 15.54 0.62
N VAL A 244 -6.07 15.55 1.76
CA VAL A 244 -5.38 14.38 2.33
C VAL A 244 -6.35 13.21 2.60
N ASN A 245 -7.62 13.48 2.90
CA ASN A 245 -8.63 12.42 3.06
C ASN A 245 -8.80 11.54 1.81
N SER A 246 -8.51 12.06 0.62
CA SER A 246 -8.52 11.29 -0.64
C SER A 246 -7.21 10.52 -0.89
N TYR A 247 -6.17 10.78 -0.10
CA TYR A 247 -4.84 10.17 -0.21
C TYR A 247 -4.37 9.61 1.14
N PRO A 248 -5.07 8.62 1.71
CA PRO A 248 -4.87 8.17 3.09
C PRO A 248 -3.50 7.56 3.37
N GLN A 249 -2.71 7.27 2.34
CA GLN A 249 -1.35 6.78 2.43
C GLN A 249 -0.32 7.91 2.57
N PHE A 250 -0.61 9.13 2.10
CA PHE A 250 0.28 10.28 2.19
C PHE A 250 0.66 10.57 3.65
N GLY A 251 1.96 10.80 3.91
CA GLY A 251 2.47 11.06 5.26
C GLY A 251 2.36 9.83 6.18
N LYS A 252 2.33 8.63 5.60
CA LYS A 252 2.35 7.34 6.32
C LYS A 252 3.36 6.43 5.66
N LEU A 253 4.63 6.63 6.00
CA LEU A 253 5.75 5.94 5.38
C LEU A 253 6.61 5.26 6.44
N GLY A 254 6.38 3.97 6.71
CA GLY A 254 7.27 3.10 7.52
C GLY A 254 7.43 3.44 9.01
N SER A 255 7.83 4.67 9.32
CA SER A 255 8.02 5.23 10.66
C SER A 255 7.50 6.67 10.76
N ALA A 256 7.38 7.19 11.98
CA ALA A 256 7.02 8.58 12.23
C ALA A 256 8.00 9.57 11.57
N GLU A 257 9.30 9.27 11.67
CA GLU A 257 10.37 10.10 11.14
C GLU A 257 10.36 10.14 9.61
N ALA A 258 10.15 8.99 8.96
CA ALA A 258 10.02 8.92 7.51
C ALA A 258 8.72 9.59 7.02
N SER A 259 7.63 9.53 7.81
CA SER A 259 6.39 10.25 7.52
C SER A 259 6.56 11.78 7.59
N LYS A 260 7.27 12.27 8.61
CA LYS A 260 7.64 13.69 8.73
C LYS A 260 8.57 14.13 7.58
N ARG A 261 9.53 13.30 7.18
CA ARG A 261 10.38 13.57 6.00
C ARG A 261 9.58 13.63 4.70
N GLU A 262 8.63 12.71 4.47
CA GLU A 262 7.75 12.76 3.30
C GLU A 262 6.97 14.09 3.26
N ILE A 263 6.40 14.50 4.39
CA ILE A 263 5.66 15.76 4.51
C ILE A 263 6.58 16.96 4.30
N ALA A 264 7.76 17.00 4.92
CA ALA A 264 8.74 18.06 4.72
C ALA A 264 9.17 18.17 3.25
N ALA A 265 9.41 17.04 2.59
CA ALA A 265 9.79 17.01 1.18
C ALA A 265 8.66 17.55 0.29
N PHE A 266 7.42 17.12 0.51
CA PHE A 266 6.26 17.63 -0.22
C PHE A 266 6.14 19.15 -0.08
N PHE A 267 6.17 19.69 1.14
CA PHE A 267 6.06 21.14 1.35
C PHE A 267 7.27 21.92 0.84
N ALA A 268 8.49 21.34 0.83
CA ALA A 268 9.67 21.97 0.25
C ALA A 268 9.53 22.19 -1.26
N HIS A 269 9.01 21.18 -1.97
CA HIS A 269 8.71 21.31 -3.39
C HIS A 269 7.58 22.31 -3.62
N VAL A 270 6.48 22.21 -2.88
CA VAL A 270 5.36 23.15 -2.99
C VAL A 270 5.81 24.59 -2.78
N THR A 271 6.66 24.83 -1.80
CA THR A 271 7.20 26.16 -1.50
C THR A 271 8.02 26.70 -2.66
N HIS A 272 8.85 25.86 -3.27
CA HIS A 272 9.63 26.24 -4.44
C HIS A 272 8.72 26.56 -5.64
N GLU A 273 7.77 25.69 -5.96
CA GLU A 273 6.87 25.85 -7.11
C GLU A 273 5.97 27.08 -7.02
N THR A 274 5.57 27.45 -5.81
CA THR A 274 4.56 28.50 -5.58
C THR A 274 5.13 29.79 -5.00
N GLY A 275 6.42 29.83 -4.65
CA GLY A 275 7.00 30.92 -3.89
C GLY A 275 6.32 31.11 -2.53
N HIS A 276 6.36 30.08 -1.67
CA HIS A 276 5.70 30.07 -0.36
C HIS A 276 4.18 30.27 -0.42
N PHE A 277 3.51 29.57 -1.35
CA PHE A 277 2.08 29.74 -1.63
C PHE A 277 1.70 31.12 -2.18
N CYS A 278 2.64 31.88 -2.76
CA CYS A 278 2.32 33.17 -3.38
C CYS A 278 1.48 33.00 -4.66
N TYR A 279 1.87 32.03 -5.50
CA TYR A 279 1.30 31.83 -6.83
C TYR A 279 0.37 30.60 -6.87
N LYS A 280 -0.77 30.77 -7.55
CA LYS A 280 -1.72 29.68 -7.86
C LYS A 280 -1.55 29.14 -9.26
N GLU A 281 -0.95 29.95 -10.12
CA GLU A 281 -0.76 29.70 -11.54
C GLU A 281 0.66 30.14 -11.91
N GLU A 282 1.21 29.50 -12.92
CA GLU A 282 2.49 29.84 -13.50
C GLU A 282 2.50 31.31 -13.94
N ILE A 283 3.60 32.01 -13.65
CA ILE A 283 3.78 33.40 -14.08
C ILE A 283 3.76 33.42 -15.61
N ASN A 284 2.86 34.22 -16.19
CA ASN A 284 2.59 34.26 -17.64
C ASN A 284 2.08 32.93 -18.24
N GLY A 285 1.57 32.01 -17.41
CA GLY A 285 1.07 30.70 -17.85
C GLY A 285 -0.04 30.79 -18.90
N VAL A 286 -0.87 31.84 -18.85
CA VAL A 286 -1.89 32.11 -19.87
C VAL A 286 -1.32 32.28 -21.28
N SER A 287 -0.03 32.55 -21.44
CA SER A 287 0.66 32.64 -22.74
C SER A 287 1.25 31.30 -23.21
N LEU A 288 1.26 30.28 -22.35
CA LEU A 288 1.90 28.99 -22.58
C LEU A 288 0.84 27.89 -22.73
N ASN A 289 0.90 27.13 -23.83
CA ASN A 289 -0.16 26.17 -24.16
C ASN A 289 -0.07 24.86 -23.35
N TYR A 290 1.16 24.36 -23.14
CA TYR A 290 1.44 23.07 -22.50
C TYR A 290 0.54 21.94 -23.03
N CYS A 291 0.40 21.86 -24.34
CA CYS A 291 -0.42 20.86 -25.01
C CYS A 291 0.50 19.96 -25.84
N ASP A 292 0.52 18.66 -25.51
CA ASP A 292 1.02 17.64 -26.41
C ASP A 292 -0.12 17.16 -27.30
N ALA A 293 -0.16 17.70 -28.52
CA ALA A 293 -1.18 17.37 -29.52
C ALA A 293 -1.10 15.91 -30.00
N ASN A 294 0.00 15.20 -29.75
CA ASN A 294 0.14 13.80 -30.11
C ASN A 294 -0.46 12.85 -29.07
N ASN A 295 -0.80 13.35 -27.88
CA ASN A 295 -1.41 12.54 -26.84
C ASN A 295 -2.89 12.26 -27.16
N ARG A 296 -3.17 11.04 -27.63
CA ARG A 296 -4.53 10.62 -28.04
C ARG A 296 -5.42 10.21 -26.87
N GLU A 297 -4.84 9.81 -25.73
CA GLU A 297 -5.59 9.41 -24.54
C GLU A 297 -6.16 10.65 -23.81
N TYR A 298 -5.38 11.73 -23.77
CA TYR A 298 -5.74 12.99 -23.14
C TYR A 298 -5.62 14.13 -24.16
N PRO A 299 -6.52 14.22 -25.15
CA PRO A 299 -6.41 15.20 -26.21
C PRO A 299 -6.57 16.62 -25.67
N CYS A 300 -5.86 17.56 -26.28
CA CYS A 300 -6.02 18.97 -25.95
C CYS A 300 -7.38 19.49 -26.42
N VAL A 301 -8.06 20.22 -25.54
CA VAL A 301 -9.36 20.84 -25.87
C VAL A 301 -9.12 22.23 -26.48
N PRO A 302 -9.73 22.56 -27.64
CA PRO A 302 -9.60 23.89 -28.24
C PRO A 302 -9.91 25.02 -27.25
N GLY A 303 -9.03 26.02 -27.20
CA GLY A 303 -9.16 27.17 -26.29
C GLY A 303 -8.77 26.90 -24.84
N LYS A 304 -8.39 25.67 -24.47
CA LYS A 304 -7.88 25.34 -23.14
C LYS A 304 -6.35 25.29 -23.12
N LYS A 305 -5.78 25.67 -21.97
CA LYS A 305 -4.34 25.72 -21.72
C LYS A 305 -3.99 24.97 -20.44
N TYR A 306 -2.92 24.20 -20.48
CA TYR A 306 -2.53 23.29 -19.41
C TYR A 306 -1.24 23.75 -18.72
N HIS A 307 -1.04 25.06 -18.58
CA HIS A 307 0.07 25.66 -17.83
C HIS A 307 0.03 25.28 -16.35
N GLY A 308 1.12 25.59 -15.64
CA GLY A 308 1.28 25.24 -14.23
C GLY A 308 0.17 25.82 -13.37
N ARG A 309 -0.55 24.96 -12.61
CA ARG A 309 -1.52 25.38 -11.59
C ARG A 309 -1.37 24.59 -10.29
N GLY A 310 -1.71 25.23 -9.19
CA GLY A 310 -1.74 24.63 -7.86
C GLY A 310 -0.36 24.41 -7.23
N PRO A 311 -0.30 23.68 -6.11
CA PRO A 311 0.89 23.57 -5.27
C PRO A 311 2.10 22.90 -5.93
N ILE A 312 1.89 22.03 -6.91
CA ILE A 312 2.97 21.35 -7.65
C ILE A 312 3.14 21.88 -9.08
N GLN A 313 2.43 22.97 -9.42
CA GLN A 313 2.39 23.51 -10.78
C GLN A 313 2.06 22.43 -11.83
N LEU A 314 0.96 21.71 -11.62
CA LEU A 314 0.50 20.66 -12.53
C LEU A 314 0.42 21.23 -13.95
N SER A 315 1.13 20.61 -14.88
CA SER A 315 1.31 21.09 -16.25
C SER A 315 1.08 19.96 -17.24
N TRP A 316 0.67 20.29 -18.45
CA TRP A 316 0.38 19.38 -19.58
C TRP A 316 -0.94 18.62 -19.54
N ASN A 317 -1.60 18.52 -20.70
CA ASN A 317 -2.84 17.77 -20.92
C ASN A 317 -2.78 16.33 -20.38
N TYR A 318 -1.65 15.65 -20.58
CA TYR A 318 -1.43 14.27 -20.13
C TYR A 318 -1.27 14.11 -18.61
N ASN A 319 -1.16 15.21 -17.86
CA ASN A 319 -1.24 15.20 -16.40
C ASN A 319 -2.61 15.67 -15.92
N TYR A 320 -3.17 16.73 -16.52
CA TYR A 320 -4.50 17.24 -16.17
C TYR A 320 -5.60 16.20 -16.36
N GLY A 321 -5.62 15.49 -17.50
CA GLY A 321 -6.61 14.47 -17.80
C GLY A 321 -6.68 13.35 -16.74
N PRO A 322 -5.59 12.62 -16.47
CA PRO A 322 -5.62 11.55 -15.48
C PRO A 322 -5.72 12.05 -14.03
N ALA A 323 -5.22 13.27 -13.71
CA ALA A 323 -5.46 13.88 -12.40
C ALA A 323 -6.95 14.18 -12.18
N GLY A 324 -7.62 14.70 -13.21
CA GLY A 324 -9.07 14.92 -13.24
C GLY A 324 -9.85 13.64 -13.02
N ARG A 325 -9.54 12.60 -13.80
CA ARG A 325 -10.14 11.27 -13.67
C ARG A 325 -10.00 10.69 -12.26
N SER A 326 -8.83 10.84 -11.64
CA SER A 326 -8.57 10.32 -10.28
C SER A 326 -9.30 11.10 -9.18
N ASN A 327 -9.63 12.36 -9.41
CA ASN A 327 -10.15 13.28 -8.39
C ASN A 327 -11.58 13.77 -8.66
N ASN A 328 -12.24 13.19 -9.66
CA ASN A 328 -13.60 13.52 -10.06
C ASN A 328 -13.78 14.99 -10.48
N PHE A 329 -12.86 15.51 -11.29
CA PHE A 329 -13.01 16.79 -11.99
C PHE A 329 -12.64 16.66 -13.47
N ASP A 330 -13.14 17.56 -14.32
CA ASP A 330 -12.79 17.56 -15.74
C ASP A 330 -11.50 18.35 -15.99
N GLY A 331 -10.37 17.64 -15.97
CA GLY A 331 -9.07 18.27 -16.18
C GLY A 331 -8.81 18.73 -17.61
N LEU A 332 -9.54 18.22 -18.61
CA LEU A 332 -9.32 18.57 -20.01
C LEU A 332 -10.16 19.78 -20.44
N ASN A 333 -11.45 19.80 -20.09
CA ASN A 333 -12.36 20.88 -20.44
C ASN A 333 -12.36 22.02 -19.40
N ASP A 334 -11.96 21.78 -18.15
CA ASP A 334 -11.88 22.82 -17.11
C ASP A 334 -10.56 22.75 -16.31
N PRO A 335 -9.38 22.90 -16.97
CA PRO A 335 -8.10 22.92 -16.25
C PRO A 335 -7.99 24.08 -15.23
N ASP A 336 -8.75 25.16 -15.42
CA ASP A 336 -8.78 26.32 -14.52
C ASP A 336 -9.34 25.98 -13.14
N ILE A 337 -10.09 24.87 -12.99
CA ILE A 337 -10.60 24.42 -11.69
C ILE A 337 -9.47 24.22 -10.66
N VAL A 338 -8.26 23.87 -11.11
CA VAL A 338 -7.09 23.66 -10.24
C VAL A 338 -6.63 24.99 -9.58
N ALA A 339 -6.93 26.14 -10.18
CA ALA A 339 -6.62 27.47 -9.62
C ALA A 339 -7.84 28.18 -8.98
N ARG A 340 -9.05 27.62 -9.18
CA ARG A 340 -10.32 28.15 -8.67
C ARG A 340 -10.82 27.42 -7.42
N ASP A 341 -10.59 26.11 -7.31
CA ASP A 341 -10.98 25.29 -6.15
C ASP A 341 -9.73 24.81 -5.40
N VAL A 342 -9.57 25.25 -4.15
CA VAL A 342 -8.39 24.97 -3.33
C VAL A 342 -8.26 23.48 -2.96
N VAL A 343 -9.36 22.75 -2.78
CA VAL A 343 -9.31 21.33 -2.45
C VAL A 343 -8.90 20.53 -3.68
N VAL A 344 -9.44 20.86 -4.86
CA VAL A 344 -8.97 20.28 -6.13
C VAL A 344 -7.50 20.61 -6.36
N SER A 345 -7.07 21.83 -6.07
CA SER A 345 -5.68 22.28 -6.15
C SER A 345 -4.74 21.39 -5.32
N PHE A 346 -5.05 21.12 -4.05
CA PHE A 346 -4.24 20.22 -3.24
C PHE A 346 -4.35 18.75 -3.68
N LYS A 347 -5.52 18.32 -4.15
CA LYS A 347 -5.71 16.96 -4.68
C LYS A 347 -4.83 16.69 -5.89
N THR A 348 -4.64 17.64 -6.81
CA THR A 348 -3.73 17.45 -7.95
C THR A 348 -2.27 17.34 -7.51
N ALA A 349 -1.85 18.13 -6.51
CA ALA A 349 -0.50 18.02 -5.94
C ALA A 349 -0.26 16.67 -5.26
N LEU A 350 -1.22 16.20 -4.45
CA LEU A 350 -1.16 14.89 -3.80
C LEU A 350 -1.22 13.75 -4.82
N TRP A 351 -2.06 13.88 -5.85
CA TRP A 351 -2.11 12.92 -6.96
C TRP A 351 -0.75 12.74 -7.62
N PHE A 352 -0.12 13.86 -8.00
CA PHE A 352 1.20 13.84 -8.64
C PHE A 352 2.25 13.26 -7.71
N TRP A 353 2.25 13.70 -6.44
CA TRP A 353 3.16 13.18 -5.43
C TRP A 353 3.06 11.66 -5.29
N MET A 354 1.86 11.15 -5.07
CA MET A 354 1.62 9.73 -4.82
C MET A 354 1.95 8.86 -6.04
N ARG A 355 1.72 9.38 -7.25
CA ARG A 355 1.98 8.67 -8.52
C ARG A 355 3.46 8.70 -8.92
N SER A 356 4.09 9.86 -8.85
CA SER A 356 5.37 10.13 -9.52
C SER A 356 6.54 10.30 -8.56
N VAL A 357 6.30 10.79 -7.34
CA VAL A 357 7.37 11.18 -6.40
C VAL A 357 7.53 10.18 -5.27
N ARG A 358 6.43 9.73 -4.66
CA ARG A 358 6.43 8.80 -3.54
C ARG A 358 7.23 7.51 -3.80
N PRO A 359 7.20 6.89 -5.00
CA PRO A 359 7.99 5.68 -5.28
C PRO A 359 9.51 5.88 -5.10
N VAL A 360 10.01 7.12 -5.17
CA VAL A 360 11.45 7.43 -5.08
C VAL A 360 11.84 8.16 -3.79
N VAL A 361 10.90 8.41 -2.86
CA VAL A 361 11.20 9.11 -1.59
C VAL A 361 12.29 8.39 -0.78
N SER A 362 12.29 7.05 -0.79
CA SER A 362 13.30 6.25 -0.09
C SER A 362 14.71 6.35 -0.69
N GLN A 363 14.86 6.92 -1.88
CA GLN A 363 16.15 7.14 -2.54
C GLN A 363 16.82 8.47 -2.11
N GLY A 364 16.08 9.32 -1.38
CA GLY A 364 16.53 10.62 -0.90
C GLY A 364 15.86 11.80 -1.61
N PHE A 365 16.00 12.99 -1.02
CA PHE A 365 15.35 14.21 -1.53
C PHE A 365 15.83 14.62 -2.93
N GLY A 366 17.07 14.32 -3.30
CA GLY A 366 17.55 14.55 -4.67
C GLY A 366 16.77 13.74 -5.72
N ALA A 367 16.31 12.53 -5.38
CA ALA A 367 15.47 11.74 -6.27
C ALA A 367 14.06 12.33 -6.42
N THR A 368 13.52 12.97 -5.38
CA THR A 368 12.23 13.67 -5.47
C THR A 368 12.31 14.92 -6.34
N ILE A 369 13.42 15.66 -6.29
CA ILE A 369 13.70 16.75 -7.24
C ILE A 369 13.71 16.22 -8.68
N ARG A 370 14.44 15.12 -8.93
CA ARG A 370 14.52 14.51 -10.25
C ARG A 370 13.15 14.04 -10.77
N ALA A 371 12.30 13.52 -9.90
CA ALA A 371 10.95 13.08 -10.25
C ALA A 371 9.99 14.23 -10.58
N ILE A 372 10.19 15.41 -9.96
CA ILE A 372 9.38 16.61 -10.23
C ILE A 372 9.89 17.33 -11.48
N ASN A 373 11.18 17.59 -11.55
CA ASN A 373 11.80 18.29 -12.67
C ASN A 373 13.25 17.82 -12.87
N GLY A 374 13.42 16.73 -13.61
CA GLY A 374 14.73 16.15 -13.90
C GLY A 374 15.70 17.08 -14.63
N ASN A 375 15.20 18.13 -15.30
CA ASN A 375 16.03 19.11 -16.00
C ASN A 375 16.79 20.05 -15.06
N GLU A 376 16.40 20.14 -13.78
CA GLU A 376 17.15 20.93 -12.78
C GLU A 376 18.43 20.20 -12.31
N CYS A 377 18.42 18.87 -12.40
CA CYS A 377 19.51 18.01 -11.92
C CYS A 377 20.73 18.01 -12.85
N ASN A 378 21.83 17.40 -12.39
CA ASN A 378 23.07 17.22 -13.13
C ASN A 378 23.68 18.55 -13.63
N GLY A 379 23.48 19.64 -12.87
CA GLY A 379 23.95 20.98 -13.20
C GLY A 379 23.01 21.80 -14.09
N GLY A 380 21.82 21.28 -14.44
CA GLY A 380 20.87 22.02 -15.29
C GLY A 380 20.33 23.30 -14.65
N ASN A 381 19.97 23.27 -13.36
CA ASN A 381 19.65 24.46 -12.58
C ASN A 381 20.01 24.28 -11.10
N SER A 382 21.31 24.38 -10.80
CA SER A 382 21.84 24.24 -9.43
C SER A 382 21.22 25.23 -8.44
N GLY A 383 20.82 26.42 -8.89
CA GLY A 383 20.16 27.41 -8.03
C GLY A 383 18.79 26.95 -7.54
N ALA A 384 17.99 26.35 -8.43
CA ALA A 384 16.67 25.79 -8.09
C ALA A 384 16.81 24.57 -7.15
N VAL A 385 17.71 23.64 -7.47
CA VAL A 385 18.02 22.48 -6.63
C VAL A 385 18.41 22.92 -5.21
N GLN A 386 19.35 23.86 -5.10
CA GLN A 386 19.78 24.37 -3.79
C GLN A 386 18.65 25.07 -3.02
N ALA A 387 17.74 25.78 -3.70
CA ALA A 387 16.58 26.38 -3.05
C ALA A 387 15.65 25.32 -2.46
N ARG A 388 15.32 24.25 -3.22
CA ARG A 388 14.52 23.13 -2.72
C ARG A 388 15.17 22.45 -1.51
N VAL A 389 16.49 22.22 -1.57
CA VAL A 389 17.25 21.62 -0.47
C VAL A 389 17.22 22.48 0.80
N ARG A 390 17.28 23.82 0.65
CA ARG A 390 17.14 24.73 1.80
C ARG A 390 15.78 24.60 2.46
N TYR A 391 14.68 24.66 1.68
CA TYR A 391 13.34 24.48 2.23
C TYR A 391 13.17 23.12 2.92
N TYR A 392 13.69 22.04 2.32
CA TYR A 392 13.62 20.72 2.92
C TYR A 392 14.35 20.63 4.25
N ARG A 393 15.56 21.20 4.34
CA ARG A 393 16.32 21.29 5.60
C ARG A 393 15.55 22.07 6.67
N ASP A 394 15.00 23.22 6.30
CA ASP A 394 14.25 24.07 7.22
C ASP A 394 13.00 23.34 7.74
N TYR A 395 12.27 22.64 6.88
CA TYR A 395 11.05 21.93 7.27
C TYR A 395 11.35 20.65 8.07
N CYS A 396 12.40 19.91 7.73
CA CYS A 396 12.87 18.81 8.57
C CYS A 396 13.27 19.30 9.98
N SER A 397 13.96 20.44 10.08
CA SER A 397 14.31 21.05 11.37
C SER A 397 13.06 21.42 12.17
N GLN A 398 12.06 22.07 11.55
CA GLN A 398 10.79 22.41 12.21
C GLN A 398 10.01 21.18 12.68
N LEU A 399 10.09 20.06 11.96
CA LEU A 399 9.44 18.80 12.33
C LEU A 399 10.28 17.93 13.28
N GLY A 400 11.49 18.39 13.64
CA GLY A 400 12.39 17.69 14.55
C GLY A 400 12.94 16.38 14.00
N VAL A 401 13.22 16.33 12.68
CA VAL A 401 13.78 15.13 12.01
C VAL A 401 15.06 15.47 11.25
N SER A 402 15.95 14.49 11.10
CA SER A 402 17.10 14.63 10.21
C SER A 402 16.69 14.49 8.74
N THR A 403 17.42 15.14 7.83
CA THR A 403 17.15 15.15 6.38
C THR A 403 17.58 13.88 5.64
N GLU A 404 18.33 13.00 6.30
CA GLU A 404 19.08 11.90 5.69
C GLU A 404 20.11 12.39 4.64
N ASN A 405 20.72 11.45 3.89
CA ASN A 405 21.71 11.72 2.85
C ASN A 405 21.02 11.96 1.48
N ASN A 406 21.81 12.23 0.43
CA ASN A 406 21.33 12.36 -0.96
C ASN A 406 20.30 13.48 -1.17
N LEU A 407 20.63 14.68 -0.70
CA LEU A 407 19.72 15.83 -0.77
C LEU A 407 19.69 16.48 -2.15
N SER A 408 20.78 16.39 -2.91
CA SER A 408 20.89 17.00 -4.23
C SER A 408 20.75 15.96 -5.33
N CYS A 409 20.33 16.45 -6.48
CA CYS A 409 20.70 15.93 -7.78
C CYS A 409 21.45 17.07 -8.52
#